data_AF-A0AAW2V2Y3-F1
#
_entry.id   AF-A0AAW2V2Y3-F1
#
_cell.length_a   1.000
_cell.length_b   1.000
_cell.length_c   1.000
_cell.angle_alpha   90.00
_cell.angle_beta   90.00
_cell.angle_gamma   90.00
#
_symmetry.space_group_name_H-M   'P 1'
#
loop_
_entity.id
_entity.type
_entity.pdbx_description
1 polymer ?
#
loop_
_entity_poly.entity_id
_entity_poly.type
_entity_poly.pdbx_seq_one_letter_code
_entity_poly.pdbx_strand_id
1 'polypeptide(L)'
;MRIYRARKKRLVEIINEVVPNAVNRRCRRHIYANFRGQVVGAALKRHFKQAARSYNDASFNFALHKIKELKPATYDWLLKIPAEMWSRHAFDERLKNDHVTNNILGSFNHWVGDLRSKPVFILVDGLVYRL
;
A
#
# COMPACT_ATOMS: atom_id res chain seq x y z
N MET A 1 1.49 -15.57 6.95
CA MET A 1 0.99 -14.29 7.49
C MET A 1 0.26 -13.53 6.38
N ARG A 2 -1.03 -13.23 6.52
CA ARG A 2 -1.87 -12.65 5.45
C ARG A 2 -1.84 -11.11 5.53
N ILE A 3 -1.39 -10.46 4.46
CA ILE A 3 -1.41 -8.99 4.33
C ILE A 3 -2.74 -8.62 3.67
N TYR A 4 -3.67 -8.02 4.43
CA TYR A 4 -4.94 -7.56 3.90
C TYR A 4 -4.84 -6.10 3.43
N ARG A 5 -5.35 -5.81 2.22
CA ARG A 5 -5.42 -4.46 1.65
C ARG A 5 -6.85 -3.94 1.80
N ALA A 6 -7.17 -3.29 2.90
CA ALA A 6 -8.50 -2.72 3.13
C ALA A 6 -8.58 -1.22 2.80
N ARG A 7 -9.68 -0.84 2.13
CA ARG A 7 -9.95 0.53 1.65
C ARG A 7 -11.16 1.20 2.32
N LYS A 8 -12.06 0.44 2.95
CA LYS A 8 -13.30 0.95 3.56
C LYS A 8 -13.28 0.71 5.07
N LYS A 9 -13.78 1.67 5.86
CA LYS A 9 -13.82 1.61 7.33
C LYS A 9 -14.41 0.28 7.84
N ARG A 10 -15.56 -0.11 7.27
CA ARG A 10 -16.20 -1.42 7.48
C ARG A 10 -15.32 -2.64 7.21
N LEU A 11 -14.47 -2.59 6.18
CA LEU A 11 -13.60 -3.72 5.84
C LEU A 11 -12.42 -3.82 6.81
N VAL A 12 -11.91 -2.69 7.30
CA VAL A 12 -10.87 -2.67 8.34
C VAL A 12 -11.42 -3.21 9.65
N GLU A 13 -12.64 -2.82 10.02
CA GLU A 13 -13.35 -3.33 11.19
C GLU A 13 -13.52 -4.86 11.12
N ILE A 14 -14.05 -5.38 10.01
CA ILE A 14 -14.20 -6.84 9.80
C ILE A 14 -12.83 -7.55 9.82
N ILE A 15 -11.78 -6.98 9.24
CA ILE A 15 -10.45 -7.61 9.28
C ILE A 15 -9.91 -7.65 10.70
N ASN A 16 -10.12 -6.58 11.49
CA ASN A 16 -9.68 -6.55 12.88
C ASN A 16 -10.49 -7.55 13.74
N GLU A 17 -11.76 -7.78 13.44
CA GLU A 17 -12.59 -8.79 14.10
C GLU A 17 -12.17 -10.22 13.74
N VAL A 18 -11.99 -10.50 12.45
CA VAL A 18 -11.71 -11.86 11.94
C VAL A 18 -10.23 -12.23 12.10
N VAL A 19 -9.33 -11.25 12.01
CA VAL A 19 -7.88 -11.44 12.05
C VAL A 19 -7.21 -10.30 12.83
N PRO A 20 -7.37 -10.25 14.17
CA PRO A 20 -6.93 -9.13 15.01
C PRO A 20 -5.43 -8.84 14.95
N ASN A 21 -4.62 -9.87 14.65
CA ASN A 21 -3.17 -9.75 14.52
C ASN A 21 -2.71 -9.34 13.11
N ALA A 22 -3.64 -9.01 12.20
CA ALA A 22 -3.29 -8.59 10.84
C ALA A 22 -2.82 -7.14 10.82
N VAL A 23 -1.61 -6.92 10.27
CA VAL A 23 -1.10 -5.57 10.05
C VAL A 23 -1.77 -4.95 8.83
N ASN A 24 -2.58 -3.91 9.08
CA ASN A 24 -3.31 -3.18 8.05
C ASN A 24 -2.43 -2.11 7.39
N ARG A 25 -1.81 -2.48 6.26
CA ARG A 25 -0.99 -1.54 5.45
C ARG A 25 -1.86 -0.72 4.51
N ARG A 26 -1.68 0.60 4.53
CA ARG A 26 -2.30 1.50 3.56
C ARG A 26 -1.48 1.50 2.26
N CYS A 27 -2.17 1.28 1.15
CA CYS A 27 -1.52 1.29 -0.15
C CYS A 27 -1.05 2.71 -0.49
N ARG A 28 0.26 2.88 -0.71
CA ARG A 28 0.89 4.13 -1.18
C ARG A 28 0.15 4.77 -2.36
N ARG A 29 -0.35 3.96 -3.31
CA ARG A 29 -1.10 4.45 -4.49
C ARG A 29 -2.38 5.17 -4.09
N HIS A 30 -3.08 4.68 -3.06
CA HIS A 30 -4.29 5.31 -2.54
C HIS A 30 -3.97 6.55 -1.69
N ILE A 31 -2.91 6.49 -0.88
CA ILE A 31 -2.44 7.67 -0.13
C ILE A 31 -2.11 8.81 -1.10
N TYR A 32 -1.34 8.52 -2.16
CA TYR A 32 -1.05 9.48 -3.23
C TYR A 32 -2.32 10.01 -3.91
N ALA A 33 -3.34 9.15 -4.10
CA ALA A 33 -4.58 9.56 -4.74
C ALA A 33 -5.40 10.57 -3.92
N ASN A 34 -5.19 10.67 -2.60
CA ASN A 34 -5.89 11.65 -1.75
C ASN A 34 -5.34 13.07 -1.89
N PHE A 35 -4.12 13.24 -2.39
CA PHE A 35 -3.51 14.54 -2.64
C PHE A 35 -3.00 14.70 -4.07
N ARG A 36 -3.46 13.84 -4.99
CA ARG A 36 -3.23 14.01 -6.44
C ARG A 36 -4.10 15.19 -6.91
N GLY A 37 -3.54 16.39 -6.84
CA GLY A 37 -4.28 17.61 -7.17
C GLY A 37 -3.45 18.82 -6.79
N GLN A 38 -2.65 19.29 -7.76
CA GLN A 38 -2.07 20.63 -7.95
C GLN A 38 -0.72 20.54 -8.69
N VAL A 39 -0.38 21.63 -9.36
CA VAL A 39 0.70 21.84 -10.35
C VAL A 39 2.09 21.34 -9.90
N VAL A 40 2.31 21.16 -8.59
CA VAL A 40 3.56 20.67 -7.96
C VAL A 40 3.71 19.12 -7.98
N GLY A 41 2.87 18.43 -8.76
CA GLY A 41 2.64 16.99 -8.66
C GLY A 41 3.86 16.08 -8.85
N ALA A 42 4.83 16.44 -9.70
CA ALA A 42 5.99 15.59 -9.99
C ALA A 42 7.01 15.53 -8.83
N ALA A 43 7.41 16.69 -8.31
CA ALA A 43 8.32 16.78 -7.17
C ALA A 43 7.67 16.19 -5.91
N LEU A 44 6.39 16.50 -5.67
CA LEU A 44 5.63 15.95 -4.55
C LEU A 44 5.54 14.42 -4.63
N LYS A 45 5.25 13.86 -5.81
CA LYS A 45 5.24 12.41 -6.04
C LYS A 45 6.60 11.78 -5.80
N ARG A 46 7.69 12.43 -6.22
CA ARG A 46 9.07 11.95 -6.02
C ARG A 46 9.41 11.87 -4.53
N HIS A 47 9.22 12.95 -3.78
CA HIS A 47 9.51 12.98 -2.35
C HIS A 47 8.59 12.07 -1.55
N PHE A 48 7.31 11.97 -1.93
CA PHE A 48 6.41 10.98 -1.33
C PHE A 48 6.85 9.54 -1.59
N LYS A 49 7.33 9.22 -2.81
CA LYS A 49 7.89 7.90 -3.12
C LYS A 49 9.15 7.62 -2.30
N GLN A 50 9.98 8.64 -2.08
CA GLN A 50 11.17 8.55 -1.24
C GLN A 50 10.81 8.29 0.22
N ALA A 51 9.90 9.08 0.80
CA ALA A 51 9.40 8.88 2.16
C ALA A 51 8.76 7.49 2.34
N ALA A 52 7.98 7.00 1.38
CA ALA A 52 7.36 5.69 1.49
C ALA A 52 8.35 4.51 1.35
N ARG A 53 9.53 4.74 0.77
CA ARG A 53 10.57 3.72 0.51
C ARG A 53 11.81 3.88 1.40
N SER A 54 11.80 4.82 2.34
CA SER A 54 12.92 5.05 3.25
C SER A 54 13.25 3.78 4.02
N TYR A 55 14.54 3.57 4.27
CA TYR A 55 15.03 2.45 5.08
C TYR A 55 15.29 2.84 6.53
N ASN A 56 15.42 4.14 6.80
CA ASN A 56 15.69 4.71 8.12
C ASN A 56 14.91 6.01 8.33
N ASP A 57 14.83 6.44 9.59
CA ASP A 57 14.12 7.67 9.98
C ASP A 57 14.74 8.91 9.35
N ALA A 58 16.07 8.97 9.22
CA ALA A 58 16.76 10.12 8.65
C ALA A 58 16.30 10.41 7.21
N SER A 59 16.29 9.39 6.35
CA SER A 59 15.83 9.51 4.95
C SER A 59 14.32 9.76 4.84
N PHE A 60 13.54 9.23 5.79
CA PHE A 60 12.11 9.51 5.89
C PHE A 60 11.84 10.99 6.20
N ASN A 61 12.47 11.50 7.27
CA ASN A 61 12.31 12.87 7.74
C ASN A 61 12.80 13.88 6.72
N PHE A 62 13.93 13.59 6.04
CA PHE A 62 14.40 14.40 4.92
C PHE A 62 13.36 14.54 3.81
N ALA A 63 12.76 13.41 3.40
CA ALA A 63 11.74 13.41 2.35
C ALA A 63 10.45 14.11 2.79
N LEU A 64 10.03 13.97 4.05
CA LEU A 64 8.91 14.71 4.61
C LEU A 64 9.17 16.22 4.67
N HIS A 65 10.40 16.63 5.01
CA HIS A 65 10.78 18.05 5.00
C HIS A 65 10.67 18.65 3.60
N LYS A 66 11.12 17.92 2.56
CA LYS A 66 10.92 18.34 1.16
C LYS A 66 9.45 18.42 0.76
N ILE A 67 8.58 17.56 1.31
CA ILE A 67 7.14 17.68 1.11
C ILE A 67 6.59 18.93 1.80
N LYS A 68 7.07 19.25 3.01
CA LYS A 68 6.69 20.47 3.75
C LYS A 68 7.06 21.74 2.99
N GLU A 69 8.27 21.82 2.44
CA GLU A 69 8.73 22.93 1.61
C GLU A 69 7.83 23.14 0.37
N LEU A 70 7.36 22.05 -0.25
CA LEU A 70 6.53 22.11 -1.45
C LEU A 70 5.05 22.38 -1.18
N LYS A 71 4.49 21.77 -0.13
CA LYS A 71 3.07 21.86 0.24
C LYS A 71 2.86 21.49 1.71
N PRO A 72 2.88 22.47 2.64
CA PRO A 72 2.70 22.24 4.08
C PRO A 72 1.42 21.46 4.42
N ALA A 73 0.31 21.77 3.76
CA ALA A 73 -0.97 21.06 3.98
C ALA A 73 -0.88 19.54 3.71
N THR A 74 -0.05 19.11 2.75
CA THR A 74 0.17 17.68 2.48
C THR A 74 1.00 17.05 3.59
N TYR A 75 1.99 17.77 4.11
CA TYR A 75 2.81 17.32 5.24
C TYR A 75 1.94 17.10 6.49
N ASP A 76 1.11 18.08 6.85
CA ASP A 76 0.24 17.98 8.04
C ASP A 76 -0.77 16.83 7.90
N TRP A 77 -1.27 16.58 6.69
CA TRP A 77 -2.15 15.45 6.42
C TRP A 77 -1.41 14.10 6.50
N LEU A 78 -0.17 14.01 6.02
CA LEU A 78 0.63 12.79 6.09
C LEU A 78 1.00 12.42 7.53
N LEU A 79 1.25 13.41 8.40
CA LEU A 79 1.53 13.18 9.82
C LEU A 79 0.35 12.56 10.58
N LYS A 80 -0.89 12.75 10.11
CA LYS A 80 -2.08 12.11 10.70
C LYS A 80 -2.13 10.60 10.42
N ILE A 81 -1.29 10.08 9.53
CA ILE A 81 -1.24 8.65 9.18
C ILE A 81 0.02 8.05 9.82
N PRO A 82 -0.10 7.07 10.75
CA PRO A 82 1.04 6.41 11.35
C PRO A 82 2.01 5.87 10.30
N ALA A 83 3.31 6.15 10.44
CA ALA A 83 4.33 5.78 9.46
C ALA A 83 4.37 4.27 9.19
N GLU A 84 4.12 3.46 10.21
CA GLU A 84 4.01 1.99 10.18
C GLU A 84 2.99 1.48 9.16
N MET A 85 1.99 2.29 8.83
CA MET A 85 0.95 1.92 7.86
C MET A 85 1.40 2.11 6.41
N TRP A 86 2.43 2.91 6.13
CA TRP A 86 2.71 3.35 4.75
C TRP A 86 4.17 3.58 4.36
N SER A 87 5.11 3.60 5.30
CA SER A 87 6.54 3.76 5.04
C SER A 87 7.36 2.55 5.50
N ARG A 88 8.29 2.12 4.64
CA ARG A 88 9.10 0.92 4.82
C ARG A 88 9.96 0.93 6.09
N HIS A 89 10.54 2.07 6.47
CA HIS A 89 11.40 2.17 7.65
C HIS A 89 10.67 1.78 8.94
N ALA A 90 9.39 2.12 9.05
CA ALA A 90 8.54 1.88 10.21
C ALA A 90 7.73 0.58 10.11
N PHE A 91 7.91 -0.24 9.08
CA PHE A 91 7.23 -1.54 9.03
C PHE A 91 7.81 -2.46 10.11
N ASP A 92 6.93 -3.23 10.74
CA ASP A 92 7.32 -4.36 11.58
C ASP A 92 8.36 -5.22 10.86
N GLU A 93 9.48 -5.46 11.53
CA GLU A 93 10.62 -6.22 11.02
C GLU A 93 10.25 -7.64 10.60
N ARG A 94 9.28 -8.27 11.30
CA ARG A 94 8.70 -9.57 10.95
C ARG A 94 7.98 -9.56 9.59
N LEU A 95 7.65 -8.37 9.09
CA LEU A 95 6.89 -8.13 7.87
C LEU A 95 7.69 -7.35 6.81
N LYS A 96 8.98 -7.09 7.03
CA LYS A 96 9.87 -6.48 6.03
C LYS A 96 10.20 -7.52 4.97
N ASN A 97 9.33 -7.62 3.97
CA ASN A 97 9.61 -8.39 2.76
C ASN A 97 10.25 -7.45 1.70
N ASP A 98 11.38 -7.86 1.13
CA ASP A 98 12.07 -7.05 0.12
C ASP A 98 11.34 -7.06 -1.24
N HIS A 99 10.46 -8.05 -1.46
CA HIS A 99 9.61 -8.17 -2.64
C HIS A 99 8.50 -7.11 -2.66
N VAL A 100 8.84 -5.90 -3.12
CA VAL A 100 7.92 -4.75 -3.27
C VAL A 100 7.48 -4.55 -4.73
N THR A 101 7.67 -5.56 -5.57
CA THR A 101 7.17 -5.54 -6.95
C THR A 101 5.78 -6.18 -7.01
N ASN A 102 4.83 -5.43 -7.58
CA ASN A 102 3.48 -5.94 -7.89
C ASN A 102 3.50 -7.00 -9.00
N ASN A 103 4.67 -7.56 -9.35
CA ASN A 103 4.85 -8.46 -10.48
C ASN A 103 4.14 -9.79 -10.22
N ILE A 104 4.37 -10.41 -9.06
CA ILE A 104 3.71 -11.68 -8.70
C ILE A 104 2.19 -11.52 -8.68
N LEU A 105 1.68 -10.45 -8.06
CA LEU A 105 0.24 -10.16 -8.03
C LEU A 105 -0.32 -9.77 -9.40
N GLY A 106 0.49 -9.13 -10.25
CA GLY A 106 0.16 -8.77 -11.62
C GLY A 106 0.04 -10.01 -12.50
N SER A 107 1.07 -10.86 -12.49
CA SER A 107 1.09 -12.15 -13.18
C SER A 107 -0.04 -13.06 -12.72
N PHE A 108 -0.30 -13.13 -11.41
CA PHE A 108 -1.43 -13.90 -10.88
C PHE A 108 -2.78 -13.32 -11.33
N ASN A 109 -2.99 -12.00 -11.26
CA ASN A 109 -4.24 -11.41 -11.74
C ASN A 109 -4.44 -11.56 -13.24
N HIS A 110 -3.35 -11.57 -14.03
CA HIS A 110 -3.41 -11.87 -15.45
C HIS A 110 -3.76 -13.34 -15.69
N TRP A 111 -3.10 -14.25 -14.97
CA TRP A 111 -3.29 -15.70 -15.05
C TRP A 111 -4.70 -16.16 -14.68
N VAL A 112 -5.37 -15.47 -13.75
CA VAL A 112 -6.76 -15.78 -13.34
C VAL A 112 -7.79 -14.89 -14.05
N GLY A 113 -7.36 -13.99 -14.93
CA GLY A 113 -8.20 -12.89 -15.45
C GLY A 113 -9.52 -13.36 -16.06
N ASP A 114 -9.48 -14.39 -16.88
CA ASP A 114 -10.62 -15.00 -17.59
C ASP A 114 -11.42 -16.00 -16.74
N LEU A 115 -10.87 -16.47 -15.62
CA LEU A 115 -11.58 -17.29 -14.63
C LEU A 115 -12.35 -16.43 -13.62
N ARG A 116 -11.96 -15.17 -13.44
CA ARG A 116 -12.47 -14.29 -12.37
C ARG A 116 -13.96 -13.96 -12.49
N SER A 117 -14.51 -14.04 -13.69
CA SER A 117 -15.92 -13.77 -13.98
C SER A 117 -16.80 -15.02 -13.95
N LYS A 118 -16.22 -16.20 -13.68
CA LYS A 118 -16.93 -17.48 -13.70
C LYS A 118 -17.45 -17.84 -12.31
N PRO A 119 -18.49 -18.69 -12.21
CA PRO A 119 -18.97 -19.23 -10.94
C PRO A 119 -17.84 -19.87 -10.14
N VAL A 120 -17.92 -19.84 -8.80
CA VAL A 120 -16.86 -20.33 -7.89
C VAL A 120 -16.41 -21.74 -8.24
N PHE A 121 -17.35 -22.62 -8.60
CA PHE A 121 -17.04 -23.98 -9.03
C PHE A 121 -16.09 -24.01 -10.25
N ILE A 122 -16.42 -23.25 -11.31
CA ILE A 122 -15.58 -23.19 -12.53
C ILE A 122 -14.26 -22.45 -12.27
N LEU A 123 -14.25 -21.49 -11.35
CA LEU A 123 -13.01 -20.83 -10.94
C LEU A 123 -12.07 -21.81 -10.25
N VAL A 124 -12.55 -22.60 -9.28
CA VAL A 124 -11.73 -23.58 -8.55
C VAL A 124 -11.23 -24.66 -9.50
N ASP A 125 -12.11 -25.20 -10.33
CA ASP A 125 -11.77 -26.23 -11.31
C ASP A 125 -10.74 -25.71 -12.32
N GLY A 126 -10.97 -24.51 -12.86
CA GLY A 126 -10.04 -23.85 -13.77
C GLY A 126 -8.67 -23.51 -13.16
N LEU A 127 -8.57 -23.33 -11.83
CA LEU A 127 -7.28 -23.15 -11.16
C LEU A 127 -6.51 -24.47 -11.06
N VAL A 128 -7.20 -25.58 -10.81
CA VAL A 128 -6.59 -26.92 -10.74
C VAL A 128 -6.04 -27.33 -12.10
N TYR A 129 -6.77 -27.07 -13.18
CA TYR A 129 -6.32 -27.38 -14.55
C TYR A 129 -5.22 -26.47 -15.12
N ARG A 130 -4.82 -25.41 -14.41
CA ARG A 130 -3.76 -24.47 -14.84
C ARG A 130 -2.45 -24.59 -14.07
N LEU A 131 -2.41 -25.43 -13.05
CA LEU A 131 -1.20 -25.80 -12.30
C LEU A 131 -0.52 -26.99 -12.98
#